data_AF-A0A0S3TF45-F1
#
_entry.id   AF-A0A0S3TF45-F1
#
_cell.length_a   1.000
_cell.length_b   1.000
_cell.length_c   1.000
_cell.angle_alpha   90.00
_cell.angle_beta   90.00
_cell.angle_gamma   90.00
#
_symmetry.space_group_name_H-M   'P 1'
#
loop_
_entity.id
_entity.type
_entity.pdbx_description
1 polymer ?
#
loop_
_entity_poly.entity_id
_entity_poly.type
_entity_poly.pdbx_seq_one_letter_code
_entity_poly.pdbx_strand_id
1 'polypeptide(L)'
;FSRTIAKGPDTTTWIWNLHADAHDFDSHTNDLEEISRKVFSAHFGQLSIIFLWLSGMYFHGARFSNYEAWLSDPTHIRPSAQVVWPIVGQEILNGDVGGGGSEEYK
;
A
#
# COMPACT_ATOMS: atom_id res chain seq x y z
N PHE A 1 17.30 -15.62 -9.55
CA PHE A 1 18.12 -14.40 -9.36
C PHE A 1 19.13 -14.34 -10.50
N SER A 2 19.47 -13.13 -10.95
CA SER A 2 20.35 -12.93 -12.10
C SER A 2 21.82 -13.23 -11.78
N ARG A 3 22.51 -13.95 -12.68
CA ARG A 3 23.93 -14.29 -12.53
C ARG A 3 24.86 -13.12 -12.82
N THR A 4 24.44 -12.12 -13.60
CA THR A 4 25.24 -10.93 -13.94
C THR A 4 25.51 -10.03 -12.74
N ILE A 5 24.64 -10.04 -11.75
CA ILE A 5 24.77 -9.22 -10.52
C ILE A 5 25.27 -10.02 -9.31
N ALA A 6 25.52 -11.33 -9.45
CA ALA A 6 25.84 -12.21 -8.32
C ALA A 6 27.20 -11.95 -7.67
N LYS A 7 28.13 -11.25 -8.35
CA LYS A 7 29.49 -10.95 -7.83
C LYS A 7 29.55 -9.74 -6.89
N GLY A 8 28.43 -9.04 -6.70
CA GLY A 8 28.36 -7.87 -5.84
C GLY A 8 28.61 -6.54 -6.57
N PRO A 9 28.50 -5.42 -5.85
CA PRO A 9 28.49 -4.08 -6.43
C PRO A 9 29.89 -3.52 -6.71
N ASP A 10 30.33 -3.60 -7.96
CA ASP A 10 31.55 -2.90 -8.43
C ASP A 10 31.26 -1.42 -8.80
N THR A 11 30.02 -1.09 -9.13
CA THR A 11 29.57 0.28 -9.46
C THR A 11 28.18 0.54 -8.90
N THR A 12 27.78 1.81 -8.78
CA THR A 12 26.43 2.18 -8.32
C THR A 12 25.33 1.72 -9.28
N THR A 13 25.65 1.54 -10.57
CA THR A 13 24.74 0.92 -11.56
C THR A 13 24.26 -0.46 -11.13
N TRP A 14 25.07 -1.21 -10.38
CA TRP A 14 24.68 -2.51 -9.84
C TRP A 14 23.40 -2.45 -9.01
N ILE A 15 23.22 -1.38 -8.23
CA ILE A 15 22.02 -1.20 -7.37
C ILE A 15 20.78 -1.08 -8.25
N TRP A 16 20.86 -0.32 -9.35
CA TRP A 16 19.74 -0.15 -10.27
C TRP A 16 19.41 -1.46 -10.98
N ASN A 17 20.43 -2.18 -11.47
CA ASN A 17 20.24 -3.48 -12.11
C ASN A 17 19.64 -4.52 -11.14
N LEU A 18 20.05 -4.50 -9.86
CA LEU A 18 19.47 -5.38 -8.84
C LEU A 18 17.95 -5.23 -8.73
N HIS A 19 17.44 -4.00 -8.72
CA HIS A 19 16.00 -3.74 -8.60
C HIS A 19 15.28 -3.97 -9.94
N ALA A 20 15.89 -3.55 -11.05
CA ALA A 20 15.31 -3.71 -12.39
C ALA A 20 15.12 -5.20 -12.75
N ASP A 21 16.12 -6.03 -12.46
CA ASP A 21 16.11 -7.45 -12.84
C ASP A 21 15.38 -8.32 -11.81
N ALA A 22 14.87 -7.76 -10.70
CA ALA A 22 14.31 -8.54 -9.59
C ALA A 22 13.15 -9.45 -10.01
N HIS A 23 12.29 -8.95 -10.91
CA HIS A 23 11.12 -9.67 -11.42
C HIS A 23 11.25 -10.10 -12.89
N ASP A 24 12.43 -9.91 -13.51
CA ASP A 24 12.73 -10.44 -14.84
C ASP A 24 13.11 -11.93 -14.71
N PHE A 25 12.11 -12.79 -14.53
CA PHE A 25 12.33 -14.22 -14.27
C PHE A 25 12.94 -14.95 -15.48
N ASP A 26 12.67 -14.49 -16.69
CA ASP A 26 13.23 -15.05 -17.93
C ASP A 26 14.74 -14.80 -18.02
N SER A 27 15.23 -13.67 -17.50
CA SER A 27 16.68 -13.41 -17.41
C SER A 27 17.40 -14.28 -16.36
N HIS A 28 16.66 -14.92 -15.44
CA HIS A 28 17.27 -15.71 -14.36
C HIS A 28 17.50 -17.17 -14.71
N THR A 29 16.66 -17.74 -15.58
CA THR A 29 16.67 -19.17 -15.95
C THR A 29 15.94 -19.36 -17.28
N ASN A 30 16.29 -20.39 -18.04
CA ASN A 30 15.57 -20.76 -19.27
C ASN A 30 14.52 -21.87 -19.01
N ASP A 31 14.34 -22.29 -17.76
CA ASP A 31 13.40 -23.33 -17.37
C ASP A 31 11.98 -22.76 -17.22
N LEU A 32 11.11 -23.08 -18.18
CA LEU A 32 9.71 -22.65 -18.20
C LEU A 32 8.91 -23.16 -16.99
N GLU A 33 9.24 -24.32 -16.42
CA GLU A 33 8.57 -24.81 -15.22
C GLU A 33 8.93 -23.93 -14.02
N GLU A 34 10.23 -23.63 -13.84
CA GLU A 34 10.70 -22.76 -12.76
C GLU A 34 10.11 -21.33 -12.88
N ILE A 35 10.09 -20.76 -14.09
CA ILE A 35 9.49 -19.45 -14.38
C ILE A 35 8.01 -19.48 -14.01
N SER A 36 7.27 -20.49 -14.49
CA SER A 36 5.83 -20.62 -14.22
C SER A 36 5.54 -20.73 -12.73
N ARG A 37 6.35 -21.46 -11.95
CA ARG A 37 6.19 -21.59 -10.49
C ARG A 37 6.46 -20.26 -9.76
N LYS A 38 7.45 -19.48 -10.20
CA LYS A 38 7.72 -18.13 -9.66
C LYS A 38 6.59 -17.16 -9.96
N VAL A 39 6.13 -17.14 -11.21
CA VAL A 39 5.00 -16.31 -11.64
C VAL A 39 3.75 -16.68 -10.85
N PHE A 40 3.39 -17.96 -10.76
CA PHE A 40 2.24 -18.41 -9.97
C PHE A 40 2.33 -17.98 -8.49
N SER A 41 3.50 -18.14 -7.87
CA SER A 41 3.71 -17.71 -6.48
C SER A 41 3.62 -16.19 -6.31
N ALA A 42 4.17 -15.42 -7.26
CA ALA A 42 4.10 -13.96 -7.25
C ALA A 42 2.65 -13.44 -7.37
N HIS A 43 1.78 -14.14 -8.10
CA HIS A 43 0.35 -13.81 -8.15
C HIS A 43 -0.31 -13.92 -6.76
N PHE A 44 -0.02 -14.97 -6.00
CA PHE A 44 -0.52 -15.08 -4.62
C PHE A 44 0.08 -14.02 -3.70
N GLY A 45 1.36 -13.68 -3.89
CA GLY A 45 1.98 -12.54 -3.22
C GLY A 45 1.20 -11.24 -3.48
N GLN A 46 0.89 -10.94 -4.75
CA GLN A 46 0.12 -9.76 -5.13
C GLN A 46 -1.29 -9.77 -4.54
N LEU A 47 -2.00 -10.90 -4.63
CA LEU A 47 -3.33 -11.05 -4.04
C LEU A 47 -3.30 -10.82 -2.52
N SER A 48 -2.27 -11.32 -1.82
CA SER A 48 -2.15 -11.11 -0.38
C SER A 48 -1.99 -9.63 -0.01
N ILE A 49 -1.21 -8.86 -0.79
CA ILE A 49 -1.05 -7.42 -0.59
C ILE A 49 -2.36 -6.68 -0.89
N ILE A 50 -3.09 -7.09 -1.94
CA ILE A 50 -4.42 -6.53 -2.25
C ILE A 50 -5.38 -6.76 -1.09
N PHE A 51 -5.45 -7.98 -0.54
CA PHE A 51 -6.34 -8.27 0.59
C PHE A 51 -5.91 -7.55 1.87
N LEU A 52 -4.61 -7.41 2.12
CA LEU A 52 -4.11 -6.62 3.24
C LEU A 52 -4.49 -5.15 3.09
N TRP A 53 -4.34 -4.57 1.90
CA TRP A 53 -4.75 -3.21 1.60
C TRP A 53 -6.27 -3.02 1.78
N LEU A 54 -7.09 -3.91 1.21
CA LEU A 54 -8.55 -3.90 1.40
C LEU A 54 -8.94 -3.99 2.87
N SER A 55 -8.31 -4.92 3.61
CA SER A 55 -8.54 -5.06 5.06
C SER A 55 -8.21 -3.77 5.81
N GLY A 56 -7.11 -3.10 5.46
CA GLY A 56 -6.77 -1.78 5.98
C GLY A 56 -7.85 -0.73 5.68
N MET A 57 -8.37 -0.69 4.44
CA MET A 57 -9.44 0.24 4.07
C MET A 57 -10.71 0.03 4.91
N TYR A 58 -11.14 -1.22 5.10
CA TYR A 58 -12.29 -1.54 5.95
C TYR A 58 -12.04 -1.21 7.43
N PHE A 59 -10.85 -1.51 7.94
CA PHE A 59 -10.49 -1.20 9.32
C PHE A 59 -10.51 0.31 9.59
N HIS A 60 -9.94 1.10 8.67
CA HIS A 60 -9.99 2.55 8.75
C HIS A 60 -11.43 3.09 8.71
N GLY A 61 -12.26 2.56 7.80
CA GLY A 61 -13.69 2.85 7.76
C GLY A 61 -14.41 2.52 9.07
N ALA A 62 -14.08 1.42 9.72
CA ALA A 62 -14.73 1.02 10.97
C ALA A 62 -14.27 1.81 12.20
N ARG A 63 -12.99 2.23 12.24
CA ARG A 63 -12.37 2.75 13.49
C ARG A 63 -12.16 4.25 13.53
N PHE A 64 -11.92 4.89 12.38
CA PHE A 64 -11.44 6.26 12.26
C PHE A 64 -12.23 7.10 11.26
N SER A 65 -13.45 6.69 10.94
CA SER A 65 -14.28 7.36 9.92
C SER A 65 -15.54 7.98 10.50
N ASN A 66 -16.14 8.89 9.74
CA ASN A 66 -17.47 9.43 10.00
C ASN A 66 -18.57 8.69 9.22
N TYR A 67 -18.39 7.40 8.91
CA TYR A 67 -19.26 6.65 7.99
C TYR A 67 -20.74 6.67 8.39
N GLU A 68 -21.07 6.48 9.67
CA GLU A 68 -22.47 6.50 10.13
C GLU A 68 -23.09 7.91 10.01
N ALA A 69 -22.33 8.95 10.37
CA ALA A 69 -22.77 10.33 10.21
C ALA A 69 -22.97 10.67 8.73
N TRP A 70 -22.01 10.32 7.87
CA TRP A 70 -22.13 10.48 6.42
C TRP A 70 -23.34 9.73 5.85
N LEU A 71 -23.63 8.52 6.32
CA LEU A 71 -24.79 7.75 5.89
C LEU A 71 -26.12 8.43 6.26
N SER A 72 -26.15 9.19 7.36
CA SER A 72 -27.34 9.92 7.82
C SER A 72 -27.62 11.22 7.04
N ASP A 73 -26.59 11.89 6.53
CA ASP A 73 -26.71 13.08 5.66
C ASP A 73 -25.59 13.11 4.59
N PRO A 74 -25.71 12.28 3.54
CA PRO A 74 -24.66 12.14 2.54
C PRO A 74 -24.52 13.37 1.62
N THR A 75 -25.47 14.30 1.67
CA THR A 75 -25.47 15.52 0.85
C THR A 75 -24.70 16.68 1.47
N HIS A 76 -24.57 16.73 2.80
CA HIS A 76 -23.89 17.82 3.48
C HIS A 76 -22.65 17.37 4.28
N ILE A 77 -22.61 16.12 4.74
CA ILE A 77 -21.44 15.56 5.42
C ILE A 77 -20.46 15.04 4.36
N ARG A 78 -19.17 15.37 4.51
CA ARG A 78 -18.13 14.87 3.60
C ARG A 78 -17.54 13.59 4.17
N PRO A 79 -17.32 12.55 3.35
CA PRO A 79 -16.73 11.30 3.82
C PRO A 79 -15.26 11.52 4.25
N SER A 80 -14.90 10.98 5.41
CA SER A 80 -13.53 10.97 5.94
C SER A 80 -13.24 9.65 6.66
N ALA A 81 -12.04 9.10 6.51
CA ALA A 81 -11.61 7.83 7.12
C ALA A 81 -10.13 7.82 7.57
N GLN A 82 -9.49 8.99 7.58
CA GLN A 82 -8.10 9.17 8.01
C GLN A 82 -8.01 10.37 8.94
N VAL A 83 -7.39 10.15 10.10
CA VAL A 83 -7.13 11.18 11.11
C VAL A 83 -5.63 11.29 11.32
N VAL A 84 -5.12 12.51 11.28
CA VAL A 84 -3.71 12.84 11.43
C VAL A 84 -3.39 13.14 12.89
N TRP A 85 -2.27 12.61 13.41
CA TRP A 85 -1.85 12.88 14.78
C TRP A 85 -1.28 14.30 14.96
N PRO A 86 -1.57 14.97 16.10
CA PRO A 86 -1.12 16.35 16.38
C PRO A 86 0.29 16.37 16.97
N ILE A 87 1.32 16.22 16.12
CA ILE A 87 2.73 16.21 16.59
C ILE A 87 3.41 17.57 16.35
N VAL A 88 3.26 18.14 15.14
CA VAL A 88 4.00 19.32 14.68
C VAL A 88 3.11 20.40 14.04
N GLY A 89 1.80 20.41 14.34
CA GLY A 89 0.83 21.31 13.70
C GLY A 89 0.13 20.72 12.47
N GLN A 90 0.42 19.47 12.12
CA GLN A 90 -0.19 18.77 10.98
C GLN A 90 -1.65 18.39 11.20
N GLU A 91 -2.19 18.56 12.41
CA GLU A 91 -3.62 18.42 12.69
C GLU A 91 -4.49 19.46 11.95
N ILE A 92 -3.88 20.49 11.35
CA ILE A 92 -4.55 21.35 10.36
C ILE A 92 -5.15 20.55 9.18
N LEU A 93 -4.62 19.34 8.91
CA LEU A 93 -5.16 18.42 7.91
C LEU A 93 -6.46 17.73 8.36
N ASN A 94 -6.78 17.71 9.66
CA ASN A 94 -8.05 17.20 10.20
C ASN A 94 -9.15 18.27 10.09
N GLY A 95 -9.44 18.69 8.87
CA GLY A 95 -10.45 19.72 8.61
C GLY A 95 -11.85 19.31 9.09
N ASP A 96 -12.72 20.30 9.31
CA ASP A 96 -14.12 20.04 9.62
C ASP A 96 -14.86 19.47 8.40
N VAL A 97 -15.30 18.22 8.52
CA VAL A 97 -16.02 17.46 7.48
C VAL A 97 -17.51 17.27 7.79
N GLY A 98 -18.00 17.87 8.88
CA GLY A 98 -19.36 17.65 9.38
C GLY A 98 -19.51 16.35 10.19
N GLY A 99 -20.60 16.27 10.96
CA GLY A 99 -20.92 15.08 11.75
C GLY A 99 -20.00 14.82 12.95
N GLY A 100 -19.30 15.84 13.47
CA GLY A 100 -18.41 15.71 14.64
C GLY A 100 -17.06 15.02 14.37
N GLY A 101 -16.79 14.56 13.14
CA GLY A 101 -15.67 13.67 12.83
C GLY A 101 -14.25 14.22 13.03
N SER A 102 -14.07 15.54 13.16
CA SER A 102 -12.77 16.15 13.50
C SER A 102 -12.61 16.44 15.01
N GLU A 103 -13.70 16.38 15.77
CA GLU A 103 -13.75 16.70 17.20
C GLU A 103 -13.82 15.45 18.09
N GLU A 104 -14.33 14.32 17.58
CA GLU A 104 -14.47 13.08 18.35
C GLU A 104 -13.13 12.42 18.76
N TYR A 105 -12.02 12.84 18.15
CA TYR A 105 -10.67 12.30 18.40
C TYR A 105 -9.64 13.33 18.90
N LYS A 106 -10.09 14.52 19.32
CA LYS A 106 -9.26 15.48 20.08
C LYS A 106 -9.28 15.13 21.57
#